data_AF-A0A397J3H7-F1
#
_entry.id   AF-A0A397J3H7-F1
#
_cell.length_a   1.000
_cell.length_b   1.000
_cell.length_c   1.000
_cell.angle_alpha   90.00
_cell.angle_beta   90.00
_cell.angle_gamma   90.00
#
_symmetry.space_group_name_H-M   'P 1'
#
loop_
_entity.id
_entity.type
_entity.pdbx_description
1 polymer ?
#
loop_
_entity_poly.entity_id
_entity_poly.type
_entity_poly.pdbx_seq_one_letter_code
_entity_poly.pdbx_strand_id
1 'polypeptide(L)'
;MSNFHEYYSELLKKLPPSIKKNIWNRLISRVHNPLSEEQASSIHPDIEILLINEIDKYTKKKNLQRRTKSILDQTEINPGSNLDHPRLNLEQTETNLGPSLQIINSENEINARVKEATEAMQRRFIESTQQTLKSIKQQKEAECNQIRLDMSHKSTKLFEHTLKKYIRDGTIYNLIHLLEEEDGTLYPDISRIVKKN
;
A
#
# COMPACT_ATOMS: atom_id res chain seq x y z
N MET A 1 27.15 -17.40 -21.53
CA MET A 1 26.71 -17.93 -20.22
C MET A 1 25.95 -16.80 -19.55
N SER A 2 24.66 -16.97 -19.26
CA SER A 2 23.78 -15.93 -18.71
C SER A 2 24.16 -15.61 -17.26
N ASN A 3 25.02 -14.61 -17.06
CA ASN A 3 25.74 -14.43 -15.81
C ASN A 3 25.13 -13.28 -14.99
N PHE A 4 24.24 -13.62 -14.07
CA PHE A 4 23.86 -12.71 -13.00
C PHE A 4 25.11 -12.31 -12.19
N HIS A 5 25.13 -11.07 -11.68
CA HIS A 5 26.21 -10.60 -10.82
C HIS A 5 26.41 -11.52 -9.60
N GLU A 6 27.67 -11.69 -9.15
CA GLU A 6 28.03 -12.54 -8.00
C GLU A 6 27.31 -12.13 -6.70
N TYR A 7 26.98 -10.85 -6.56
CA TYR A 7 26.15 -10.30 -5.48
C TYR A 7 24.84 -11.08 -5.28
N TYR A 8 24.26 -11.64 -6.35
CA TYR A 8 23.02 -12.42 -6.29
C TYR A 8 23.22 -13.92 -6.02
N SER A 9 24.46 -14.39 -5.83
CA SER A 9 24.80 -15.81 -5.68
C SER A 9 23.95 -16.52 -4.61
N GLU A 10 23.75 -15.89 -3.46
CA GLU A 10 22.93 -16.42 -2.35
C GLU A 10 21.44 -16.54 -2.71
N LEU A 11 20.90 -15.59 -3.47
CA LEU A 11 19.52 -15.64 -3.96
C LEU A 11 19.37 -16.72 -5.03
N LEU A 12 20.35 -16.83 -5.93
CA LEU A 12 20.34 -17.81 -7.01
C LEU A 12 20.46 -19.25 -6.47
N LYS A 13 21.17 -19.51 -5.37
CA LYS A 13 21.21 -20.85 -4.74
C LYS A 13 19.83 -21.38 -4.36
N LYS A 14 18.86 -20.49 -4.09
CA LYS A 14 17.50 -20.85 -3.68
C LYS A 14 16.56 -21.19 -4.85
N LEU A 15 16.99 -20.95 -6.10
CA LEU A 15 16.18 -21.13 -7.30
C LEU A 15 16.63 -22.33 -8.15
N PRO A 16 15.69 -23.09 -8.76
CA PRO A 16 16.02 -24.08 -9.76
C PRO A 16 16.56 -23.45 -11.06
N PRO A 17 17.35 -24.19 -11.86
CA PRO A 17 17.94 -23.68 -13.11
C PRO A 17 16.91 -23.16 -14.14
N SER A 18 15.73 -23.79 -14.22
CA SER A 18 14.66 -23.38 -15.13
C SER A 18 14.10 -21.99 -14.80
N ILE A 19 13.98 -21.67 -13.51
CA ILE A 19 13.48 -20.37 -13.05
C ILE A 19 14.53 -19.29 -13.29
N LYS A 20 15.81 -19.56 -13.03
CA LYS A 20 16.90 -18.62 -13.34
C LYS A 20 16.90 -18.21 -14.81
N LYS A 21 16.76 -19.20 -15.70
CA LYS A 21 16.69 -18.98 -17.16
C LYS A 21 15.47 -18.14 -17.54
N ASN A 22 14.32 -18.38 -16.91
CA ASN A 22 13.10 -17.59 -17.15
C ASN A 22 13.25 -16.14 -16.71
N ILE A 23 13.81 -15.90 -15.52
CA ILE A 23 14.08 -14.55 -15.00
C ILE A 23 15.04 -13.81 -15.94
N TRP A 24 16.13 -14.45 -16.36
CA TRP A 24 17.08 -13.87 -17.30
C TRP A 24 16.39 -13.43 -18.59
N ASN A 25 15.60 -14.34 -19.20
CA ASN A 25 14.82 -14.02 -20.39
C ASN A 25 13.89 -12.83 -20.16
N ARG A 26 13.22 -12.76 -19.00
CA ARG A 26 12.29 -11.68 -18.66
C ARG A 26 12.99 -10.31 -18.50
N LEU A 27 14.23 -10.29 -18.03
CA LEU A 27 15.01 -9.06 -17.89
C LEU A 27 15.38 -8.48 -19.26
N ILE A 28 15.81 -9.34 -20.19
CA ILE A 28 16.24 -8.94 -21.54
C ILE A 28 15.08 -8.79 -22.54
N SER A 29 13.94 -9.43 -22.30
CA SER A 29 12.78 -9.44 -23.22
C SER A 29 11.59 -8.62 -22.72
N ARG A 30 11.80 -7.70 -21.77
CA ARG A 30 10.72 -6.93 -21.14
C ARG A 30 10.10 -5.96 -22.17
N VAL A 31 8.78 -6.01 -22.33
CA VAL A 31 8.03 -5.19 -23.32
C VAL A 31 8.19 -3.68 -23.08
N HIS A 32 8.33 -3.28 -21.82
CA HIS A 32 8.66 -1.90 -21.45
C HIS A 32 9.98 -1.91 -20.67
N ASN A 33 10.99 -1.23 -21.23
CA ASN A 33 12.34 -1.09 -20.69
C ASN A 33 13.10 -2.42 -20.49
N PRO A 34 13.48 -3.12 -21.58
CA PRO A 34 14.38 -4.26 -21.50
C PRO A 34 15.75 -3.80 -21.00
N LEU A 35 16.30 -4.49 -20.00
CA LEU A 35 17.65 -4.24 -19.54
C LEU A 35 18.62 -4.81 -20.58
N SER A 36 19.69 -4.06 -20.89
CA SER A 36 20.78 -4.62 -21.68
C SER A 36 21.45 -5.77 -20.93
N GLU A 37 22.16 -6.65 -21.63
CA GLU A 37 22.85 -7.77 -20.98
C GLU A 37 23.87 -7.29 -19.93
N GLU A 38 24.52 -6.15 -20.17
CA GLU A 38 25.45 -5.51 -19.24
C GLU A 38 24.75 -5.00 -17.98
N GLN A 39 23.56 -4.40 -18.13
CA GLN A 39 22.76 -3.93 -17.00
C GLN A 39 22.17 -5.09 -16.20
N ALA A 40 21.73 -6.14 -16.88
CA ALA A 40 21.24 -7.37 -16.27
C ALA A 40 22.34 -8.17 -15.54
N SER A 41 23.59 -7.98 -15.96
CA SER A 41 24.79 -8.56 -15.33
C SER A 41 25.35 -7.68 -14.21
N SER A 42 24.84 -6.45 -14.04
CA SER A 42 25.26 -5.50 -13.01
C SER A 42 24.34 -5.54 -11.78
N ILE A 43 24.73 -4.87 -10.70
CA ILE A 43 23.90 -4.73 -9.50
C ILE A 43 22.81 -3.70 -9.77
N HIS A 44 21.57 -4.16 -9.90
CA HIS A 44 20.41 -3.31 -10.14
C HIS A 44 19.27 -3.66 -9.16
N PRO A 45 18.64 -2.67 -8.49
CA PRO A 45 17.60 -2.92 -7.49
C PRO A 45 16.39 -3.68 -8.07
N ASP A 46 15.99 -3.39 -9.31
CA ASP A 46 14.88 -4.12 -9.96
C ASP A 46 15.17 -5.62 -10.12
N ILE A 47 16.43 -6.01 -10.33
CA ILE A 47 16.83 -7.41 -10.45
C ILE A 47 16.71 -8.10 -9.10
N GLU A 48 17.14 -7.43 -8.03
CA GLU A 48 17.03 -7.94 -6.65
C GLU A 48 15.56 -8.15 -6.25
N ILE A 49 14.70 -7.16 -6.49
CA ILE A 49 13.27 -7.24 -6.22
C ILE A 49 12.62 -8.38 -7.01
N LEU A 50 12.99 -8.54 -8.29
CA LEU A 50 12.48 -9.64 -9.12
C LEU A 50 12.94 -11.02 -8.60
N LEU A 51 14.18 -11.16 -8.18
CA LEU A 51 14.71 -12.41 -7.61
C LEU A 51 14.01 -12.78 -6.31
N ILE A 52 13.83 -11.83 -5.39
CA ILE A 52 13.14 -12.04 -4.12
C ILE A 52 11.69 -12.50 -4.36
N ASN A 53 10.97 -11.79 -5.24
CA ASN A 53 9.58 -12.13 -5.56
C ASN A 53 9.44 -13.53 -6.18
N GLU A 54 10.37 -13.94 -7.06
CA GLU A 54 10.31 -15.25 -7.68
C GLU A 54 10.71 -16.38 -6.71
N ILE A 55 11.62 -16.11 -5.76
CA ILE A 55 11.95 -17.02 -4.65
C ILE A 55 10.73 -17.26 -3.76
N ASP A 56 10.02 -16.19 -3.40
CA ASP A 56 8.80 -16.28 -2.58
C ASP A 56 7.72 -17.09 -3.30
N LYS A 57 7.51 -16.81 -4.58
CA LYS A 57 6.54 -17.53 -5.42
C LYS A 57 6.90 -19.01 -5.55
N TYR A 58 8.17 -19.31 -5.79
CA TYR A 58 8.67 -20.70 -5.87
C TYR A 58 8.49 -21.43 -4.54
N THR A 59 8.83 -20.78 -3.42
CA THR A 59 8.72 -21.37 -2.07
C THR A 59 7.25 -21.65 -1.71
N LYS A 60 6.35 -20.69 -1.95
CA LYS A 60 4.90 -20.87 -1.77
C LYS A 60 4.38 -22.05 -2.61
N LYS A 61 4.75 -22.10 -3.90
CA LYS A 61 4.34 -23.18 -4.81
C LYS A 61 4.90 -24.56 -4.39
N LYS A 62 6.15 -24.61 -3.92
CA LYS A 62 6.81 -25.83 -3.42
C LYS A 62 6.14 -26.36 -2.16
N ASN A 63 5.79 -25.48 -1.23
CA ASN A 63 5.11 -25.86 0.02
C ASN A 63 3.68 -26.37 -0.25
N LEU A 64 2.97 -25.77 -1.21
CA LEU A 64 1.67 -26.27 -1.66
C LEU A 64 1.77 -27.68 -2.27
N GLN A 65 2.74 -27.93 -3.15
CA GLN A 65 2.93 -29.26 -3.75
C GLN A 65 3.26 -30.34 -2.72
N ARG A 66 4.02 -30.01 -1.67
CA ARG A 66 4.28 -30.95 -0.56
C ARG A 66 2.98 -31.30 0.19
N ARG A 67 2.12 -30.31 0.44
CA ARG A 67 0.83 -30.52 1.09
C ARG A 67 -0.10 -31.39 0.25
N THR A 68 -0.14 -31.19 -1.07
CA THR A 68 -0.97 -31.98 -1.98
C THR A 68 -0.43 -33.40 -2.17
N LYS A 69 0.89 -33.59 -2.28
CA LYS A 69 1.50 -34.94 -2.35
C LYS A 69 1.27 -35.76 -1.08
N SER A 70 1.37 -35.13 0.09
CA SER A 70 1.08 -35.78 1.37
C SER A 70 -0.39 -36.25 1.48
N ILE A 71 -1.31 -35.70 0.69
CA ILE A 71 -2.71 -36.11 0.64
C ILE A 71 -2.92 -37.25 -0.37
N LEU A 72 -2.14 -37.28 -1.47
CA LEU A 72 -2.21 -38.34 -2.48
C LEU A 72 -1.50 -39.64 -2.03
N ASP A 73 -0.39 -39.54 -1.29
CA ASP A 73 0.30 -40.70 -0.71
C ASP A 73 -0.55 -41.44 0.36
N GLN A 74 -1.60 -40.79 0.90
CA GLN A 74 -2.56 -41.41 1.81
C GLN A 74 -3.69 -42.17 1.07
N THR A 75 -3.86 -41.95 -0.23
CA THR A 75 -4.90 -42.58 -1.05
C THR A 75 -4.37 -43.65 -2.02
N GLU A 76 -3.04 -43.79 -2.17
CA GLU A 76 -2.41 -44.83 -3.02
C GLU A 76 -1.88 -46.05 -2.23
N ILE A 77 -2.64 -46.54 -1.24
CA ILE A 77 -2.43 -47.91 -0.72
C ILE A 77 -3.68 -48.75 -1.02
N ASN A 78 -3.53 -49.63 -2.02
CA ASN A 78 -4.36 -50.77 -2.43
C ASN A 78 -5.63 -50.54 -3.26
N PRO A 79 -5.56 -50.83 -4.58
CA PRO A 79 -6.64 -51.48 -5.30
C PRO A 79 -6.27 -52.96 -5.52
N GLY A 80 -6.71 -53.83 -4.63
CA GLY A 80 -6.63 -55.27 -4.88
C GLY A 80 -6.46 -56.09 -3.62
N SER A 81 -7.58 -56.60 -3.11
CA SER A 81 -7.78 -57.99 -2.65
C SER A 81 -9.09 -58.05 -1.87
N ASN A 82 -10.08 -58.73 -2.44
CA ASN A 82 -11.24 -59.26 -1.72
C ASN A 82 -10.76 -60.20 -0.59
N LEU A 83 -11.37 -60.11 0.60
CA LEU A 83 -12.12 -61.20 1.24
C LEU A 83 -12.63 -60.77 2.64
N ASP A 84 -13.95 -60.85 2.78
CA ASP A 84 -14.72 -61.33 3.93
C ASP A 84 -14.47 -60.86 5.38
N HIS A 85 -15.43 -60.04 5.81
CA HIS A 85 -16.31 -60.22 6.97
C HIS A 85 -15.86 -59.78 8.39
N PRO A 86 -16.82 -59.32 9.22
CA PRO A 86 -16.62 -58.27 10.22
C PRO A 86 -16.67 -58.80 11.66
N ARG A 87 -16.07 -58.08 12.62
CA ARG A 87 -16.68 -57.87 13.96
C ARG A 87 -15.86 -56.90 14.82
N LEU A 88 -16.59 -55.89 15.30
CA LEU A 88 -16.24 -55.07 16.45
C LEU A 88 -15.89 -55.97 17.65
N ASN A 89 -14.77 -55.69 18.31
CA ASN A 89 -14.64 -55.90 19.74
C ASN A 89 -13.75 -54.82 20.35
N LEU A 90 -14.41 -54.00 21.16
CA LEU A 90 -13.87 -53.03 22.09
C LEU A 90 -13.46 -53.81 23.35
N GLU A 91 -12.17 -54.01 23.59
CA GLU A 91 -11.67 -54.29 24.95
C GLU A 91 -10.18 -53.92 25.08
N GLN A 92 -9.98 -52.78 25.74
CA GLN A 92 -8.95 -52.50 26.73
C GLN A 92 -7.56 -53.14 26.55
N THR A 93 -6.62 -52.32 26.09
CA THR A 93 -5.25 -52.34 26.62
C THR A 93 -4.78 -50.91 26.84
N GLU A 94 -5.08 -50.38 28.03
CA GLU A 94 -4.31 -49.27 28.59
C GLU A 94 -2.88 -49.78 28.83
N THR A 95 -1.95 -49.43 27.95
CA THR A 95 -0.52 -49.51 28.23
C THR A 95 0.14 -48.22 27.80
N ASN A 96 0.30 -47.33 28.79
CA ASN A 96 1.41 -46.39 28.99
C ASN A 96 2.12 -45.86 27.73
N LEU A 97 1.68 -44.70 27.25
CA LEU A 97 2.55 -43.71 26.62
C LEU A 97 2.26 -42.36 27.27
N GLY A 98 3.32 -41.65 27.66
CA GLY A 98 3.32 -40.59 28.68
C GLY A 98 2.48 -39.34 28.37
N PRO A 99 2.45 -38.38 29.31
CA PRO A 99 1.68 -37.15 29.18
C PRO A 99 2.40 -36.19 28.22
N SER A 100 2.38 -36.50 26.93
CA SER A 100 2.88 -35.61 25.89
C SER A 100 1.98 -35.80 24.67
N LEU A 101 0.82 -35.13 24.69
CA LEU A 101 0.08 -34.67 23.52
C LEU A 101 -1.17 -33.91 23.99
N GLN A 102 -0.97 -32.72 24.55
CA GLN A 102 -2.01 -31.66 24.48
C GLN A 102 -2.07 -31.12 23.03
N ILE A 103 -2.22 -31.96 22.01
CA ILE A 103 -2.46 -31.48 20.64
C ILE A 103 -3.30 -32.52 19.90
N ILE A 104 -4.59 -32.55 20.21
CA ILE A 104 -5.58 -32.98 19.23
C ILE A 104 -6.64 -31.87 19.18
N ASN A 105 -6.24 -30.70 18.67
CA ASN A 105 -7.25 -29.77 18.15
C ASN A 105 -7.87 -30.50 16.97
N SER A 106 -9.16 -30.83 17.06
CA SER A 106 -9.88 -31.43 15.93
C SER A 106 -9.80 -30.49 14.72
N GLU A 107 -9.83 -31.03 13.50
CA GLU A 107 -9.82 -30.22 12.27
C GLU A 107 -10.90 -29.13 12.29
N ASN A 108 -12.06 -29.42 12.88
CA ASN A 108 -13.15 -28.48 13.09
C ASN A 108 -12.78 -27.31 14.00
N GLU A 109 -12.04 -27.58 15.08
CA GLU A 109 -11.57 -26.55 16.01
C GLU A 109 -10.50 -25.65 15.35
N ILE A 110 -9.60 -26.23 14.57
CA ILE A 110 -8.60 -25.47 13.79
C ILE A 110 -9.32 -24.57 12.77
N ASN A 111 -10.29 -25.12 12.04
CA ASN A 111 -11.08 -24.37 11.07
C ASN A 111 -11.88 -23.23 11.72
N ALA A 112 -12.47 -23.47 12.91
CA ALA A 112 -13.17 -22.44 13.67
C ALA A 112 -12.24 -21.30 14.10
N ARG A 113 -11.06 -21.63 14.66
CA ARG A 113 -10.05 -20.62 15.06
C ARG A 113 -9.52 -19.83 13.86
N VAL A 114 -9.30 -20.49 12.72
CA VAL A 114 -8.86 -19.81 11.48
C VAL A 114 -9.95 -18.87 10.96
N LYS A 115 -11.22 -19.30 10.96
CA LYS A 115 -12.36 -18.46 10.57
C LYS A 115 -12.48 -17.25 11.47
N GLU A 116 -12.45 -17.44 12.79
CA GLU A 116 -12.53 -16.36 13.78
C GLU A 116 -11.36 -15.37 13.62
N ALA A 117 -10.12 -15.87 13.49
CA ALA A 117 -8.94 -15.02 13.27
C ALA A 117 -9.04 -14.22 11.97
N THR A 118 -9.57 -14.82 10.91
CA THR A 118 -9.77 -14.16 9.61
C THR A 118 -10.82 -13.06 9.72
N GLU A 119 -11.97 -13.33 10.36
CA GLU A 119 -13.03 -12.35 10.58
C GLU A 119 -12.56 -11.20 11.48
N ALA A 120 -11.81 -11.50 12.54
CA ALA A 120 -11.23 -10.49 13.43
C ALA A 120 -10.23 -9.60 12.68
N MET A 121 -9.40 -10.18 11.81
CA MET A 121 -8.46 -9.44 10.98
C MET A 121 -9.19 -8.53 9.98
N GLN A 122 -10.20 -9.05 9.29
CA GLN A 122 -11.03 -8.26 8.37
C GLN A 122 -11.70 -7.10 9.07
N ARG A 123 -12.28 -7.32 10.26
CA ARG A 123 -12.91 -6.28 11.07
C ARG A 123 -11.92 -5.18 11.45
N ARG A 124 -10.76 -5.55 12.01
CA ARG A 124 -9.70 -4.60 12.36
C ARG A 124 -9.21 -3.81 11.17
N PHE A 125 -9.06 -4.46 10.01
CA PHE A 125 -8.65 -3.79 8.79
C PHE A 125 -9.67 -2.73 8.35
N ILE A 126 -10.96 -3.06 8.36
CA ILE A 126 -12.05 -2.14 8.01
C ILE A 126 -12.08 -0.95 8.98
N GLU A 127 -12.06 -1.22 10.28
CA GLU A 127 -12.07 -0.19 11.34
C GLU A 127 -10.86 0.74 11.23
N SER A 128 -9.66 0.17 11.07
CA SER A 128 -8.42 0.95 10.89
C SER A 128 -8.47 1.80 9.62
N THR A 129 -9.01 1.27 8.52
CA THR A 129 -9.14 2.00 7.26
C THR A 129 -10.13 3.17 7.41
N GLN A 130 -11.29 2.92 8.02
CA GLN A 130 -12.30 3.95 8.28
C GLN A 130 -11.77 5.07 9.18
N GLN A 131 -11.06 4.71 10.25
CA GLN A 131 -10.44 5.67 11.15
C GLN A 131 -9.39 6.52 10.42
N THR A 132 -8.53 5.89 9.63
CA THR A 132 -7.51 6.58 8.84
C THR A 132 -8.14 7.56 7.85
N LEU A 133 -9.17 7.13 7.12
CA LEU A 133 -9.89 8.00 6.18
C LEU A 133 -10.54 9.18 6.88
N LYS A 134 -11.15 8.97 8.06
CA LYS A 134 -11.75 10.04 8.86
C LYS A 134 -10.71 11.07 9.26
N SER A 135 -9.55 10.63 9.76
CA SER A 135 -8.45 11.52 10.14
C SER A 135 -7.91 12.31 8.95
N ILE A 136 -7.68 11.65 7.80
CA ILE A 136 -7.23 12.32 6.58
C ILE A 136 -8.24 13.39 6.13
N LYS A 137 -9.53 13.06 6.13
CA LYS A 137 -10.59 14.01 5.77
C LYS A 137 -10.57 15.23 6.68
N GLN A 138 -10.53 15.03 7.99
CA GLN A 138 -10.51 16.12 8.98
C GLN A 138 -9.26 17.00 8.83
N GLN A 139 -8.09 16.39 8.64
CA GLN A 139 -6.85 17.12 8.41
C GLN A 139 -6.93 17.97 7.13
N LYS A 140 -7.41 17.41 6.02
CA LYS A 140 -7.53 18.13 4.76
C LYS A 140 -8.53 19.27 4.81
N GLU A 141 -9.63 19.10 5.55
CA GLU A 141 -10.61 20.15 5.79
C GLU A 141 -10.01 21.31 6.60
N ALA A 142 -9.23 21.00 7.64
CA ALA A 142 -8.52 22.00 8.43
C ALA A 142 -7.47 22.76 7.60
N GLU A 143 -6.66 22.06 6.81
CA GLU A 143 -5.66 22.65 5.90
C GLU A 143 -6.34 23.60 4.89
N CYS A 144 -7.43 23.18 4.27
CA CYS A 144 -8.19 24.00 3.31
C CYS A 144 -8.75 25.27 3.95
N ASN A 145 -9.34 25.15 5.15
CA ASN A 145 -9.85 26.29 5.89
C ASN A 145 -8.74 27.29 6.25
N GLN A 146 -7.58 26.78 6.67
CA GLN A 146 -6.43 27.62 7.01
C GLN A 146 -5.90 28.37 5.79
N ILE A 147 -5.76 27.71 4.64
CA ILE A 147 -5.33 28.35 3.38
C ILE A 147 -6.32 29.44 2.97
N ARG A 148 -7.62 29.17 3.04
CA ARG A 148 -8.66 30.15 2.69
C ARG A 148 -8.56 31.40 3.57
N LEU A 149 -8.37 31.24 4.88
CA LEU A 149 -8.23 32.36 5.81
C LEU A 149 -6.94 33.15 5.55
N ASP A 150 -5.82 32.47 5.33
CA ASP A 150 -4.54 33.10 5.01
C ASP A 150 -4.60 33.90 3.71
N MET A 151 -5.18 33.32 2.66
CA MET A 151 -5.38 33.99 1.38
C MET A 151 -6.28 35.22 1.48
N SER A 152 -7.38 35.12 2.24
CA SER A 152 -8.26 36.25 2.53
C SER A 152 -7.52 37.36 3.27
N HIS A 153 -6.75 37.00 4.29
CA HIS A 153 -5.98 37.98 5.04
C HIS A 153 -4.93 38.69 4.16
N LYS A 154 -4.19 37.91 3.37
CA LYS A 154 -3.17 38.44 2.45
C LYS A 154 -3.77 39.36 1.40
N SER A 155 -4.91 38.98 0.81
CA SER A 155 -5.57 39.82 -0.20
C SER A 155 -6.07 41.14 0.40
N THR A 156 -6.67 41.12 1.60
CA THR A 156 -7.08 42.34 2.31
C THR A 156 -5.88 43.24 2.60
N LYS A 157 -4.79 42.68 3.13
CA LYS A 157 -3.55 43.45 3.41
C LYS A 157 -2.95 44.07 2.14
N LEU A 158 -2.90 43.30 1.05
CA LEU A 158 -2.36 43.77 -0.22
C LEU A 158 -3.23 44.89 -0.80
N PHE A 159 -4.56 44.72 -0.75
CA PHE A 159 -5.51 45.73 -1.18
C PHE A 159 -5.36 47.02 -0.37
N GLU A 160 -5.32 46.92 0.96
CA GLU A 160 -5.13 48.08 1.84
C GLU A 160 -3.81 48.80 1.56
N HIS A 161 -2.71 48.05 1.40
CA HIS A 161 -1.41 48.63 1.07
C HIS A 161 -1.42 49.36 -0.28
N THR A 162 -2.02 48.73 -1.29
CA THR A 162 -2.14 49.30 -2.64
C THR A 162 -3.03 50.55 -2.65
N LEU A 163 -4.15 50.51 -1.93
CA LEU A 163 -5.05 51.65 -1.80
C LEU A 163 -4.35 52.83 -1.10
N LYS A 164 -3.64 52.57 0.00
CA LYS A 164 -2.84 53.61 0.69
C LYS A 164 -1.79 54.24 -0.23
N LYS A 165 -1.15 53.44 -1.09
CA LYS A 165 -0.21 53.94 -2.11
C LYS A 165 -0.91 54.90 -3.07
N TYR A 166 -2.03 54.49 -3.68
CA TYR A 166 -2.76 55.29 -4.65
C TYR A 166 -3.42 56.56 -4.07
N ILE A 167 -3.77 56.52 -2.79
CA ILE A 167 -4.20 57.74 -2.09
C ILE A 167 -3.00 58.68 -1.93
N ARG A 168 -1.86 58.17 -1.47
CA ARG A 168 -0.66 59.00 -1.22
C ARG A 168 -0.10 59.63 -2.49
N ASP A 169 -0.13 58.93 -3.61
CA ASP A 169 0.43 59.42 -4.88
C ASP A 169 -0.53 60.31 -5.68
N GLY A 170 -1.75 60.56 -5.18
CA GLY A 170 -2.71 61.43 -5.86
C GLY A 170 -3.65 60.71 -6.83
N THR A 171 -3.37 59.44 -7.17
CA THR A 171 -4.10 58.72 -8.23
C THR A 171 -5.60 58.63 -7.94
N ILE A 172 -5.98 58.33 -6.70
CA ILE A 172 -7.41 58.26 -6.32
C ILE A 172 -8.11 59.62 -6.45
N TYR A 173 -7.44 60.71 -6.07
CA TYR A 173 -8.02 62.05 -6.18
C TYR A 173 -8.23 62.46 -7.64
N ASN A 174 -7.27 62.14 -8.52
CA ASN A 174 -7.39 62.40 -9.94
C ASN A 174 -8.55 61.59 -10.57
N LEU A 175 -8.73 60.32 -10.17
CA LEU A 175 -9.84 59.50 -10.64
C LEU A 175 -11.20 60.04 -10.20
N ILE A 176 -11.33 60.49 -8.95
CA ILE A 176 -12.57 61.10 -8.45
C ILE A 176 -12.88 62.37 -9.24
N HIS A 177 -11.89 63.23 -9.46
CA HIS A 177 -12.09 64.46 -10.22
C HIS A 177 -12.59 64.20 -11.64
N LEU A 178 -12.02 63.20 -12.32
CA LEU A 178 -12.49 62.79 -13.67
C LEU A 178 -13.93 62.28 -13.65
N LEU A 179 -14.34 61.55 -12.60
CA LEU A 179 -15.73 61.09 -12.45
C LEU A 179 -16.69 62.26 -12.21
N GLU A 180 -16.31 63.23 -11.36
CA GLU A 180 -17.10 64.45 -11.11
C GLU A 180 -17.33 65.27 -12.38
N GLU A 181 -16.32 65.33 -13.26
CA GLU A 181 -16.44 65.98 -14.58
C GLU A 181 -17.40 65.23 -15.52
N GLU A 182 -17.46 63.90 -15.43
CA GLU A 182 -18.30 63.05 -16.29
C GLU A 182 -19.76 63.01 -15.83
N ASP A 183 -20.01 62.87 -14.53
CA ASP A 183 -21.35 62.66 -13.97
C ASP A 183 -21.98 63.91 -13.32
N GLY A 184 -21.21 64.99 -13.13
CA GLY A 184 -21.64 66.24 -12.50
C GLY A 184 -21.96 66.11 -11.01
N THR A 185 -21.65 64.97 -10.39
CA THR A 185 -21.91 64.66 -8.98
C THR A 185 -20.66 64.94 -8.15
N LEU A 186 -20.74 65.88 -7.21
CA LEU A 186 -19.64 66.16 -6.30
C LEU A 186 -19.50 65.04 -5.25
N TYR A 187 -18.34 64.40 -5.17
CA TYR A 187 -18.07 63.37 -4.17
C TYR A 187 -17.55 63.99 -2.86
N PRO A 188 -17.73 63.32 -1.71
CA PRO A 188 -17.22 63.81 -0.43
C PRO A 188 -15.70 63.98 -0.42
N ASP A 189 -15.21 65.06 0.17
CA ASP A 189 -13.77 65.33 0.30
C ASP A 189 -13.08 64.29 1.20
N ILE A 190 -12.43 63.32 0.55
CA ILE A 190 -11.67 62.25 1.21
C ILE A 190 -10.23 62.65 1.58
N SER A 191 -9.79 63.89 1.33
CA SER A 191 -8.45 64.38 1.68
C SER A 191 -8.16 64.33 3.19
N ARG A 192 -9.22 64.30 4.02
CA ARG A 192 -9.13 64.25 5.48
C ARG A 192 -8.98 62.84 6.06
N ILE A 193 -9.21 61.79 5.27
CA ILE A 193 -9.21 60.39 5.76
C ILE A 193 -7.80 59.93 6.19
N VAL A 194 -6.74 60.51 5.63
CA VAL A 194 -5.35 60.13 5.92
C VAL A 194 -4.82 60.69 7.26
N LYS A 195 -5.50 61.66 7.87
CA LYS A 195 -4.98 62.40 9.05
C LYS A 195 -5.27 61.76 10.42
N LYS A 196 -5.96 60.62 10.50
CA LYS A 196 -6.16 59.88 11.75
C LYS A 196 -5.28 58.62 11.75
N ASN A 197 -4.04 58.77 12.19
CA ASN A 197 -3.25 57.69 12.78
C ASN A 197 -3.06 58.03 14.26
#